data_AF-A0A7K3NII4-F1
#
_entry.id   AF-A0A7K3NII4-F1
#
_cell.length_a   1.000
_cell.length_b   1.000
_cell.length_c   1.000
_cell.angle_alpha   90.00
_cell.angle_beta   90.00
_cell.angle_gamma   90.00
#
_symmetry.space_group_name_H-M   'P 1'
#
loop_
_entity.id
_entity.type
_entity.pdbx_description
1 polymer ?
#
loop_
_entity_poly.entity_id
_entity_poly.type
_entity_poly.pdbx_seq_one_letter_code
_entity_poly.pdbx_strand_id
1 'polypeptide(L)'
;MPLAAFCTLLVLALAACTPGMKTAQPMTLTHFENFCQVFPTPNSCDSTTICGDFANVLSTPASDLDACLGRCRRTKNHLQPTNIINNCAGTLSKASDLCAQFCRQNYAQ
;
A
#
# COMPACT_ATOMS: atom_id res chain seq x y z
N MET A 1 -36.67 61.21 -15.14
CA MET A 1 -36.42 61.42 -13.70
C MET A 1 -37.07 60.24 -12.96
N PRO A 2 -36.47 59.61 -11.93
CA PRO A 2 -35.10 59.10 -11.83
C PRO A 2 -35.02 57.67 -11.21
N LEU A 3 -33.80 57.10 -11.21
CA LEU A 3 -33.16 56.28 -10.15
C LEU A 3 -33.52 54.80 -9.89
N ALA A 4 -32.41 54.07 -9.65
CA ALA A 4 -32.23 52.84 -8.89
C ALA A 4 -32.50 51.52 -9.65
N ALA A 5 -31.67 50.48 -9.60
CA ALA A 5 -30.43 50.27 -8.87
C ALA A 5 -29.63 49.15 -9.54
N PHE A 6 -28.32 49.31 -9.48
CA PHE A 6 -27.31 48.29 -9.73
C PHE A 6 -27.60 47.01 -8.93
N CYS A 7 -27.58 45.85 -9.60
CA CYS A 7 -27.31 44.57 -8.96
C CYS A 7 -26.41 43.74 -9.88
N THR A 8 -25.14 44.07 -9.79
CA THR A 8 -23.98 43.22 -10.08
C THR A 8 -24.18 41.81 -9.53
N LEU A 9 -24.53 40.86 -10.39
CA LEU A 9 -24.39 39.43 -10.10
C LEU A 9 -22.99 38.99 -10.54
N LEU A 10 -22.07 39.18 -9.61
CA LEU A 10 -20.73 38.62 -9.56
C LEU A 10 -20.84 37.09 -9.63
N VAL A 11 -20.55 36.50 -10.80
CA VAL A 11 -20.46 35.05 -10.96
C VAL A 11 -19.22 34.58 -10.20
N LEU A 12 -19.47 34.08 -8.99
CA LEU A 12 -18.51 33.41 -8.13
C LEU A 12 -17.91 32.22 -8.89
N ALA A 13 -16.62 32.30 -9.20
CA ALA A 13 -15.84 31.19 -9.72
C ALA A 13 -15.66 30.16 -8.60
N LEU A 14 -16.59 29.18 -8.51
CA LEU A 14 -16.46 28.05 -7.61
C LEU A 14 -15.34 27.10 -8.09
N ALA A 15 -14.29 27.03 -7.29
CA ALA A 15 -13.62 25.80 -6.87
C ALA A 15 -13.20 24.81 -7.97
N ALA A 16 -12.07 25.11 -8.62
CA ALA A 16 -11.19 24.04 -9.12
C ALA A 16 -10.38 23.46 -7.94
N CYS A 17 -11.06 22.72 -7.04
CA CYS A 17 -10.36 21.73 -6.22
C CYS A 17 -10.07 20.54 -7.12
N THR A 18 -9.00 20.62 -7.91
CA THR A 18 -8.39 19.40 -8.45
C THR A 18 -7.79 18.69 -7.23
N PRO A 19 -8.28 17.51 -6.81
CA PRO A 19 -7.50 16.68 -5.91
C PRO A 19 -6.22 16.40 -6.69
N GLY A 20 -5.11 16.98 -6.23
CA GLY A 20 -3.79 16.64 -6.73
C GLY A 20 -3.70 15.13 -6.63
N MET A 21 -3.86 14.45 -7.76
CA MET A 21 -3.53 13.07 -7.94
C MET A 21 -2.04 13.02 -7.67
N LYS A 22 -1.67 12.88 -6.39
CA LYS A 22 -0.35 12.42 -6.01
C LYS A 22 -0.27 11.07 -6.69
N THR A 23 0.37 11.04 -7.85
CA THR A 23 0.89 9.82 -8.46
C THR A 23 1.67 9.14 -7.35
N ALA A 24 1.02 8.21 -6.65
CA ALA A 24 1.68 7.36 -5.69
C ALA A 24 2.75 6.67 -6.51
N GLN A 25 4.01 7.03 -6.27
CA GLN A 25 5.09 6.40 -7.00
C GLN A 25 4.96 4.89 -6.78
N PRO A 26 5.01 4.08 -7.85
CA PRO A 26 4.90 2.64 -7.72
C PRO A 26 6.01 2.14 -6.79
N MET A 27 5.64 1.36 -5.77
CA MET A 27 6.63 0.72 -4.90
C MET A 27 7.40 -0.29 -5.74
N THR A 28 8.72 -0.18 -5.78
CA THR A 28 9.58 -1.18 -6.43
C THR A 28 9.80 -2.37 -5.50
N LEU A 29 10.17 -3.52 -6.07
CA LEU A 29 10.47 -4.73 -5.29
C LEU A 29 11.62 -4.48 -4.30
N THR A 30 12.66 -3.76 -4.72
CA THR A 30 13.78 -3.38 -3.84
C THR A 30 13.34 -2.49 -2.68
N HIS A 31 12.39 -1.56 -2.90
CA HIS A 31 11.83 -0.78 -1.80
C HIS A 31 11.05 -1.67 -0.83
N PHE A 32 10.28 -2.62 -1.34
CA PHE A 32 9.58 -3.60 -0.50
C PHE A 32 10.57 -4.39 0.37
N GLU A 33 11.62 -4.96 -0.22
CA GLU A 33 12.62 -5.75 0.50
C GLU A 33 13.32 -4.93 1.58
N ASN A 34 13.80 -3.73 1.23
CA ASN A 34 14.47 -2.83 2.15
C ASN A 34 13.57 -2.46 3.34
N PHE A 35 12.31 -2.10 3.09
CA PHE A 35 11.38 -1.76 4.18
C PHE A 35 11.01 -2.98 5.03
N CYS A 36 10.90 -4.14 4.42
CA CYS A 36 10.52 -5.36 5.11
C CYS A 36 11.64 -5.85 6.07
N GLN A 37 12.90 -5.78 5.62
CA GLN A 37 14.05 -6.28 6.39
C GLN A 37 14.41 -5.40 7.58
N VAL A 38 14.14 -4.10 7.52
CA VAL A 38 14.45 -3.15 8.62
C VAL A 38 13.39 -3.15 9.72
N PHE A 39 12.31 -3.94 9.61
CA PHE A 39 11.31 -3.99 10.67
C PHE A 39 11.95 -4.47 11.98
N PRO A 40 11.72 -3.76 13.11
CA PRO A 40 12.13 -4.27 14.40
C PRO A 40 11.37 -5.56 14.67
N THR A 41 12.10 -6.66 14.67
CA THR A 41 11.59 -7.99 14.95
C THR A 41 11.70 -8.26 16.44
N PRO A 42 10.60 -8.58 17.15
CA PRO A 42 10.73 -9.15 18.48
C PRO A 42 11.42 -10.53 18.36
N ASN A 43 12.34 -10.83 19.27
CA ASN A 43 13.11 -12.08 19.31
C ASN A 43 14.01 -12.29 18.07
N SER A 44 14.56 -13.49 17.89
CA SER A 44 15.39 -13.92 16.75
C SER A 44 14.56 -14.29 15.51
N CYS A 45 13.46 -13.58 15.26
CA CYS A 45 12.63 -13.85 14.09
C CYS A 45 13.40 -13.54 12.81
N ASP A 46 13.48 -14.52 11.93
CA ASP A 46 14.13 -14.36 10.63
C ASP A 46 13.21 -13.58 9.68
N SER A 47 13.34 -12.26 9.72
CA SER A 47 12.67 -11.36 8.77
C SER A 47 13.15 -11.58 7.35
N THR A 48 14.38 -12.06 7.12
CA THR A 48 14.91 -12.31 5.78
C THR A 48 14.10 -13.37 5.06
N THR A 49 13.80 -14.50 5.72
CA THR A 49 12.97 -15.56 5.13
C THR A 49 11.54 -15.08 4.89
N ILE A 50 10.88 -14.48 5.89
CA ILE A 50 9.50 -13.98 5.76
C ILE A 50 9.40 -12.96 4.61
N CYS A 51 10.30 -11.98 4.57
CA CYS A 51 10.30 -10.93 3.56
C CYS A 51 10.65 -11.48 2.17
N GLY A 52 11.58 -12.43 2.09
CA GLY A 52 11.94 -13.11 0.85
C GLY A 52 10.76 -13.85 0.22
N ASP A 53 9.94 -14.53 1.02
CA ASP A 53 8.75 -15.22 0.51
C ASP A 53 7.72 -14.25 -0.06
N PHE A 54 7.49 -13.10 0.57
CA PHE A 54 6.63 -12.07 -0.03
C PHE A 54 7.25 -11.46 -1.28
N ALA A 55 8.54 -11.14 -1.26
CA ALA A 55 9.25 -10.56 -2.40
C ALA A 55 9.20 -11.49 -3.62
N ASN A 56 9.39 -12.80 -3.41
CA ASN A 56 9.30 -13.80 -4.47
C ASN A 56 7.92 -13.76 -5.16
N VAL A 57 6.84 -13.67 -4.38
CA VAL A 57 5.49 -13.64 -4.95
C VAL A 57 5.16 -12.30 -5.62
N LEU A 58 5.76 -11.20 -5.15
CA LEU A 58 5.65 -9.86 -5.75
C LEU A 58 6.56 -9.66 -6.98
N SER A 59 7.58 -10.50 -7.17
CA SER A 59 8.49 -10.44 -8.33
C SER A 59 7.77 -10.73 -9.65
N THR A 60 6.67 -11.47 -9.59
CA THR A 60 5.83 -11.76 -10.75
C THR A 60 4.67 -10.78 -10.77
N PRO A 61 4.43 -10.03 -11.87
CA PRO A 61 3.30 -9.13 -11.96
C PRO A 61 1.95 -9.87 -11.78
N ALA A 62 0.98 -9.15 -11.24
CA ALA A 62 -0.40 -9.60 -11.09
C ALA A 62 -1.28 -9.01 -12.21
N SER A 63 -2.45 -9.60 -12.44
CA SER A 63 -3.43 -9.08 -13.40
C SER A 63 -4.09 -7.78 -12.93
N ASP A 64 -4.34 -7.71 -11.63
CA ASP A 64 -5.11 -6.66 -10.97
C ASP A 64 -4.81 -6.61 -9.47
N LEU A 65 -5.43 -5.65 -8.78
CA LEU A 65 -5.27 -5.45 -7.34
C LEU A 65 -5.72 -6.65 -6.52
N ASP A 66 -6.85 -7.29 -6.83
CA ASP A 66 -7.34 -8.40 -6.02
C ASP A 66 -6.47 -9.66 -6.20
N ALA A 67 -5.97 -9.90 -7.41
CA ALA A 67 -5.00 -10.96 -7.67
C ALA A 67 -3.71 -10.74 -6.86
N CYS A 68 -3.21 -9.50 -6.79
CA CYS A 68 -2.04 -9.14 -5.98
C CYS A 68 -2.31 -9.32 -4.48
N LEU A 69 -3.42 -8.79 -3.96
CA LEU A 69 -3.78 -8.95 -2.55
C LEU A 69 -4.03 -10.41 -2.17
N GLY A 70 -4.64 -11.19 -3.07
CA GLY A 70 -4.85 -12.62 -2.91
C GLY A 70 -3.54 -13.39 -2.78
N ARG A 71 -2.51 -13.00 -3.53
CA ARG A 71 -1.15 -13.53 -3.38
C ARG A 71 -0.57 -13.22 -2.00
N CYS A 72 -0.62 -11.97 -1.54
CA CYS A 72 -0.17 -11.60 -0.19
C CYS A 72 -0.88 -12.42 0.90
N ARG A 73 -2.22 -12.56 0.80
CA ARG A 73 -3.02 -13.33 1.76
C ARG A 73 -2.61 -14.81 1.79
N ARG A 74 -2.40 -15.42 0.63
CA ARG A 74 -1.96 -16.83 0.53
C ARG A 74 -0.57 -17.02 1.15
N THR A 75 0.38 -16.13 0.85
CA THR A 75 1.73 -16.16 1.45
C THR A 75 1.65 -16.04 2.96
N LYS A 76 0.89 -15.07 3.49
CA LYS A 76 0.68 -14.93 4.93
C LYS A 76 0.14 -16.23 5.55
N ASN A 77 -0.93 -16.79 4.98
CA ASN A 77 -1.55 -18.00 5.50
C ASN A 77 -0.61 -19.22 5.46
N HIS A 78 0.24 -19.31 4.45
CA HIS A 78 1.26 -20.35 4.34
C HIS A 78 2.34 -20.23 5.43
N LEU A 79 2.79 -19.00 5.71
CA LEU A 79 3.84 -18.73 6.70
C LEU A 79 3.34 -18.70 8.14
N GLN A 80 2.03 -18.54 8.33
CA GLN A 80 1.41 -18.34 9.64
C GLN A 80 1.65 -19.49 10.63
N PRO A 81 1.51 -20.79 10.29
CA PRO A 81 1.74 -21.87 11.25
C PRO A 81 3.15 -21.86 11.84
N THR A 82 4.18 -21.79 10.98
CA THR A 82 5.59 -21.80 11.38
C THR A 82 5.98 -20.55 12.17
N ASN A 83 5.46 -19.39 11.78
CA ASN A 83 5.82 -18.12 12.41
C ASN A 83 5.02 -17.79 13.67
N ILE A 84 3.82 -18.35 13.86
CA ILE A 84 3.11 -18.25 15.14
C ILE A 84 3.83 -19.05 16.22
N ILE A 85 4.26 -20.28 15.91
CA ILE A 85 4.98 -21.15 16.85
C ILE A 85 6.25 -20.46 17.35
N ASN A 86 6.95 -19.73 16.47
CA ASN A 86 8.19 -19.03 16.78
C ASN A 86 7.98 -17.59 17.34
N ASN A 87 6.74 -17.22 17.68
CA ASN A 87 6.40 -15.88 18.20
C ASN A 87 6.74 -14.71 17.24
N CYS A 88 6.68 -14.97 15.93
CA CYS A 88 6.97 -14.03 14.84
C CYS A 88 5.73 -13.46 14.15
N ALA A 89 4.54 -13.68 14.75
CA ALA A 89 3.26 -13.25 14.19
C ALA A 89 3.21 -11.73 13.89
N GLY A 90 3.85 -10.91 14.72
CA GLY A 90 3.95 -9.46 14.52
C GLY A 90 4.74 -9.09 13.26
N THR A 91 5.91 -9.72 13.05
CA THR A 91 6.74 -9.53 11.85
C THR A 91 5.99 -9.98 10.61
N LEU A 92 5.34 -11.15 10.66
CA LEU A 92 4.53 -11.66 9.57
C LEU A 92 3.37 -10.71 9.21
N SER A 93 2.70 -10.13 10.21
CA SER A 93 1.64 -9.16 9.95
C SER A 93 2.18 -7.90 9.25
N LYS A 94 3.28 -7.33 9.75
CA LYS A 94 3.91 -6.15 9.12
C LYS A 94 4.35 -6.41 7.68
N ALA A 95 4.95 -7.58 7.40
CA ALA A 95 5.33 -7.97 6.05
C ALA A 95 4.09 -8.11 5.13
N SER A 96 3.01 -8.70 5.64
CA SER A 96 1.75 -8.79 4.90
C SER A 96 1.11 -7.42 4.63
N ASP A 97 1.18 -6.49 5.58
CA ASP A 97 0.63 -5.14 5.43
C ASP A 97 1.42 -4.35 4.38
N LEU A 98 2.76 -4.48 4.40
CA LEU A 98 3.63 -3.92 3.38
C LEU A 98 3.37 -4.53 2.00
N CYS A 99 3.09 -5.83 1.91
CA CYS A 99 2.71 -6.49 0.66
C CYS A 99 1.39 -5.90 0.11
N ALA A 100 0.40 -5.68 0.99
CA ALA A 100 -0.84 -5.04 0.59
C ALA A 100 -0.63 -3.58 0.14
N GLN A 101 0.30 -2.86 0.77
CA GLN A 101 0.69 -1.50 0.35
C GLN A 101 1.34 -1.51 -1.04
N PHE A 102 2.26 -2.44 -1.30
CA PHE A 102 2.85 -2.64 -2.63
C PHE A 102 1.76 -2.85 -3.68
N CYS A 103 0.81 -3.74 -3.41
CA CYS A 103 -0.28 -4.01 -4.34
C CYS A 103 -1.14 -2.76 -4.61
N ARG A 104 -1.50 -2.01 -3.58
CA ARG A 104 -2.29 -0.78 -3.76
C ARG A 104 -1.54 0.30 -4.54
N GLN A 105 -0.23 0.44 -4.33
CA GLN A 105 0.55 1.45 -5.06
C GLN A 105 0.78 1.09 -6.52
N ASN A 106 0.80 -0.21 -6.87
CA ASN A 106 1.06 -0.67 -8.23
C ASN A 106 -0.21 -0.97 -9.05
N TYR A 107 -1.34 -1.26 -8.40
CA TYR A 107 -2.54 -1.79 -9.08
C TYR A 107 -3.86 -1.09 -8.72
N ALA A 108 -3.90 -0.05 -7.86
CA ALA A 108 -5.15 0.65 -7.50
C ALA A 108 -5.61 1.69 -8.55
N GLN A 109 -5.32 1.43 -9.83
CA GLN A 109 -5.62 2.31 -10.97
C GLN A 109 -7.01 1.99 -11.53
#